data_AF-A0A7U7HEJ9-F1
#
_entry.id   AF-A0A7U7HEJ9-F1
#
_cell.length_a   1.000
_cell.length_b   1.000
_cell.length_c   1.000
_cell.angle_alpha   90.00
_cell.angle_beta   90.00
_cell.angle_gamma   90.00
#
_symmetry.space_group_name_H-M   'P 1'
#
loop_
_entity.id
_entity.type
_entity.pdbx_description
1 polymer ?
#
loop_
_entity_poly.entity_id
_entity_poly.type
_entity_poly.pdbx_seq_one_letter_code
_entity_poly.pdbx_strand_id
1 'polypeptide(L)'
;MKIKDKIYCKSIGIYSGQLTKRKSYIVEEINDENIRIWNDEGKLRWYSQFYFSADNDPEIISINIDDPIENIESDAIEVTITFSNKAKYWMTFTTPKYLDKILDEESYFSSKHFMIIKHLTEESIKSTVIKLDEQDELIESCQKY
;
A
#
# COMPACT_ATOMS: atom_id res chain seq x y z
N MET A 1 9.78 -12.85 17.90
CA MET A 1 8.63 -12.41 18.73
C MET A 1 8.49 -13.35 19.93
N LYS A 2 7.99 -12.84 21.05
CA LYS A 2 7.74 -13.56 22.31
C LYS A 2 6.38 -13.16 22.88
N ILE A 3 5.86 -13.98 23.79
CA ILE A 3 4.65 -13.65 24.54
C ILE A 3 4.89 -12.34 25.32
N LYS A 4 3.88 -11.46 25.30
CA LYS A 4 3.89 -10.07 25.79
C LYS A 4 4.74 -9.08 25.02
N ASP A 5 5.37 -9.47 23.90
CA ASP A 5 5.97 -8.48 23.00
C ASP A 5 4.91 -7.57 22.41
N LYS A 6 5.28 -6.29 22.25
CA LYS A 6 4.55 -5.34 21.41
C LYS A 6 5.03 -5.51 19.97
N ILE A 7 4.09 -5.70 19.06
CA ILE A 7 4.34 -5.87 17.63
C ILE A 7 3.43 -4.92 16.84
N TYR A 8 3.75 -4.69 15.58
CA TYR A 8 3.02 -3.80 14.69
C TYR A 8 2.49 -4.58 13.50
N CYS A 9 1.25 -4.33 13.09
CA CYS A 9 0.71 -4.92 11.86
C CYS A 9 1.39 -4.26 10.66
N LYS A 10 2.12 -5.05 9.88
CA LYS A 10 2.77 -4.59 8.64
C LYS A 10 1.95 -4.91 7.39
N SER A 11 0.99 -5.81 7.42
CA SER A 11 0.06 -6.02 6.30
C SER A 11 -1.27 -6.49 6.86
N ILE A 12 -2.38 -5.94 6.36
CA ILE A 12 -3.71 -6.35 6.83
C ILE A 12 -4.19 -7.62 6.13
N GLY A 13 -3.65 -7.95 4.95
CA GLY A 13 -4.05 -9.10 4.15
C GLY A 13 -5.57 -9.19 3.97
N ILE A 14 -6.11 -10.39 4.20
CA ILE A 14 -7.55 -10.66 4.17
C ILE A 14 -8.31 -10.20 5.42
N TYR A 15 -7.62 -9.66 6.41
CA TYR A 15 -8.18 -9.33 7.72
C TYR A 15 -8.61 -7.85 7.83
N SER A 16 -9.04 -7.27 6.72
CA SER A 16 -9.65 -5.94 6.69
C SER A 16 -10.75 -5.82 7.75
N GLY A 17 -10.67 -4.77 8.58
CA GLY A 17 -11.58 -4.52 9.70
C GLY A 17 -11.26 -5.30 10.99
N GLN A 18 -10.31 -6.24 10.96
CA GLN A 18 -9.79 -6.91 12.16
C GLN A 18 -8.39 -6.43 12.53
N LEU A 19 -7.58 -6.05 11.53
CA LEU A 19 -6.25 -5.51 11.68
C LEU A 19 -6.16 -4.13 11.01
N THR A 20 -5.32 -3.26 11.56
CA THR A 20 -5.00 -1.94 11.03
C THR A 20 -3.48 -1.83 10.86
N LYS A 21 -3.02 -1.51 9.64
CA LYS A 21 -1.59 -1.29 9.34
C LYS A 21 -0.99 -0.27 10.32
N ARG A 22 0.23 -0.52 10.80
CA ARG A 22 0.98 0.23 11.84
C ARG A 22 0.36 0.27 13.23
N LYS A 23 -0.85 -0.26 13.44
CA LYS A 23 -1.38 -0.38 14.80
C LYS A 23 -0.57 -1.43 15.55
N SER A 24 -0.32 -1.14 16.83
CA SER A 24 0.39 -2.07 17.70
C SER A 24 -0.55 -3.02 18.42
N TYR A 25 -0.09 -4.26 18.59
CA TYR A 25 -0.78 -5.33 19.30
C TYR A 25 0.17 -5.96 20.31
N ILE A 26 -0.40 -6.63 21.32
CA ILE A 26 0.35 -7.40 22.33
C ILE A 26 0.14 -8.88 22.05
N VAL A 27 1.24 -9.64 21.97
CA VAL A 27 1.20 -11.09 21.76
C VAL A 27 0.73 -11.78 23.04
N GLU A 28 -0.41 -12.47 22.99
CA GLU A 28 -0.94 -13.24 24.12
C GLU A 28 -0.46 -14.69 24.09
N GLU A 29 -0.40 -15.30 22.90
CA GLU A 29 0.05 -16.68 22.70
C GLU A 29 0.85 -16.80 21.40
N ILE A 30 1.72 -17.81 21.30
CA ILE A 30 2.53 -18.11 20.11
C ILE A 30 2.44 -19.61 19.83
N ASN A 31 2.30 -19.96 18.55
CA ASN A 31 2.61 -21.29 18.02
C ASN A 31 3.59 -21.15 16.85
N ASP A 32 3.90 -22.26 16.17
CA ASP A 32 4.97 -22.33 15.17
C ASP A 32 4.89 -21.24 14.09
N GLU A 33 3.69 -20.93 13.60
CA GLU A 33 3.50 -19.98 12.48
C GLU A 33 2.62 -18.78 12.81
N ASN A 34 1.94 -18.82 13.96
CA ASN A 34 0.91 -17.85 14.31
C ASN A 34 1.14 -17.23 15.68
N ILE A 35 0.52 -16.09 15.87
CA ILE A 35 0.40 -15.38 17.14
C ILE A 35 -1.08 -15.18 17.45
N ARG A 36 -1.40 -15.12 18.73
CA ARG A 36 -2.74 -14.77 19.19
C ARG A 36 -2.73 -13.38 19.79
N ILE A 37 -3.61 -12.51 19.30
CA ILE A 37 -3.73 -11.11 19.73
C ILE A 37 -5.19 -10.70 19.88
N TRP A 38 -5.44 -9.67 20.68
CA TRP A 38 -6.70 -8.94 20.66
C TRP A 38 -6.76 -8.04 19.43
N ASN A 39 -7.66 -8.34 18.51
CA ASN A 39 -7.82 -7.63 17.26
C ASN A 39 -8.60 -6.32 17.43
N ASP A 40 -8.82 -5.58 16.34
CA ASP A 40 -9.50 -4.29 16.36
C ASP A 40 -10.98 -4.36 16.77
N GLU A 41 -11.59 -5.54 16.64
CA GLU A 41 -12.95 -5.82 17.10
C GLU A 41 -13.02 -6.19 18.59
N GLY A 42 -11.88 -6.18 19.30
CA GLY A 42 -11.81 -6.63 20.68
C GLY A 42 -12.02 -8.14 20.83
N LYS A 43 -11.57 -8.95 19.86
CA LYS A 43 -11.62 -10.42 19.91
C LYS A 43 -10.21 -11.02 19.92
N LEU A 44 -10.00 -12.04 20.75
CA LEU A 44 -8.74 -12.78 20.81
C LEU A 44 -8.67 -13.84 19.69
N ARG A 45 -7.84 -13.61 18.66
CA ARG A 45 -7.76 -14.45 17.45
C ARG A 45 -6.32 -14.78 17.06
N TRP A 46 -6.17 -15.89 16.34
CA TRP A 46 -4.90 -16.32 15.74
C TRP A 46 -4.70 -15.67 14.38
N TYR A 47 -3.49 -15.18 14.15
CA TYR A 47 -3.05 -14.59 12.89
C TYR A 47 -1.65 -15.09 12.56
N SER A 48 -1.33 -15.24 11.27
CA SER A 48 0.03 -15.58 10.84
C SER A 48 1.01 -14.51 11.30
N GLN A 49 2.16 -14.95 11.81
CA GLN A 49 3.28 -14.05 12.17
C GLN A 49 3.75 -13.21 10.98
N PHE A 50 3.51 -13.65 9.75
CA PHE A 50 3.83 -12.95 8.52
C PHE A 50 3.25 -11.52 8.45
N TYR A 51 2.07 -11.28 9.05
CA TYR A 51 1.40 -9.98 9.00
C TYR A 51 1.95 -8.93 9.98
N PHE A 52 2.96 -9.29 10.77
CA PHE A 52 3.46 -8.46 11.86
C PHE A 52 4.97 -8.25 11.80
N SER A 53 5.42 -7.14 12.39
CA SER A 53 6.81 -6.77 12.57
C SER A 53 7.07 -6.31 14.00
N ALA A 54 8.31 -6.40 14.46
CA ALA A 54 8.73 -5.78 15.72
C ALA A 54 8.84 -4.25 15.58
N ASP A 55 9.18 -3.79 14.37
CA ASP A 55 9.35 -2.38 14.04
C ASP A 55 8.07 -1.81 13.44
N ASN A 56 7.83 -0.53 13.68
CA ASN A 56 6.72 0.19 13.08
C ASN A 56 7.15 0.83 11.75
N ASP A 57 6.39 0.58 10.69
CA ASP A 57 6.64 1.18 9.39
C ASP A 57 6.34 2.69 9.41
N PRO A 58 7.06 3.50 8.62
CA PRO A 58 6.78 4.93 8.53
C PRO A 58 5.39 5.16 7.93
N GLU A 59 4.72 6.22 8.39
CA GLU A 59 3.38 6.62 7.94
C GLU A 59 3.47 7.44 6.65
N ILE A 60 2.48 7.34 5.77
CA ILE A 60 2.34 8.26 4.64
C ILE A 60 1.92 9.62 5.19
N ILE A 61 2.72 10.65 4.92
CA ILE A 61 2.42 12.03 5.32
C ILE A 61 1.82 12.86 4.18
N SER A 62 2.14 12.53 2.93
CA SER A 62 1.55 13.19 1.77
C SER A 62 1.55 12.28 0.54
N ILE A 63 0.52 12.49 -0.28
CA ILE A 63 0.38 11.94 -1.63
C ILE A 63 0.19 13.15 -2.53
N ASN A 64 1.22 13.51 -3.28
CA ASN A 64 1.21 14.63 -4.21
C ASN A 64 0.97 14.12 -5.62
N ILE A 65 0.04 14.75 -6.34
CA ILE A 65 -0.16 14.49 -7.76
C ILE A 65 0.67 15.55 -8.48
N ASP A 66 1.73 15.12 -9.16
CA ASP A 66 2.77 16.01 -9.68
C ASP A 66 2.35 16.64 -11.02
N ASP A 67 1.50 15.95 -11.78
CA ASP A 67 0.97 16.39 -13.08
C ASP A 67 -0.53 16.77 -13.01
N PRO A 68 -1.00 17.74 -13.80
CA PRO A 68 -2.43 18.00 -13.95
C PRO A 68 -3.15 16.81 -14.60
N ILE A 69 -4.37 16.52 -14.14
CA ILE A 69 -5.25 15.52 -14.75
C ILE A 69 -6.17 16.25 -15.74
N GLU A 70 -5.86 16.15 -17.02
CA GLU A 70 -6.63 16.79 -18.10
C GLU A 70 -7.68 15.81 -18.68
N ASN A 71 -7.37 14.51 -18.67
CA ASN A 71 -8.22 13.44 -19.15
C ASN A 71 -8.21 12.25 -18.20
N ILE A 72 -9.29 12.13 -17.42
CA ILE A 72 -9.47 11.06 -16.43
C ILE A 72 -9.41 9.64 -17.03
N GLU A 73 -9.62 9.50 -18.33
CA GLU A 73 -9.64 8.20 -19.02
C GLU A 73 -8.34 7.87 -19.72
N SER A 74 -7.43 8.81 -19.98
CA SER A 74 -6.33 8.56 -20.93
C SER A 74 -5.11 9.46 -20.72
N ASP A 75 -4.74 9.67 -19.47
CA ASP A 75 -3.48 10.33 -19.08
C ASP A 75 -2.51 9.33 -18.41
N ALA A 76 -1.27 9.79 -18.19
CA ALA A 76 -0.31 9.17 -17.31
C ALA A 76 0.22 10.23 -16.35
N ILE A 77 0.10 9.97 -15.05
CA ILE A 77 0.23 10.97 -13.99
C ILE A 77 1.27 10.49 -12.98
N GLU A 78 2.35 11.25 -12.78
CA GLU A 78 3.31 10.98 -11.70
C GLU A 78 2.71 11.36 -10.33
N VAL A 79 2.95 10.49 -9.35
CA VAL A 79 2.49 10.66 -7.98
C VAL A 79 3.63 10.44 -7.01
N THR A 80 4.02 11.50 -6.32
CA THR A 80 5.02 11.47 -5.23
C THR A 80 4.37 11.14 -3.90
N ILE A 81 4.93 10.15 -3.20
CA ILE A 81 4.52 9.74 -1.85
C ILE A 81 5.65 10.06 -0.89
N THR A 82 5.34 10.83 0.16
CA THR A 82 6.29 11.13 1.23
C THR A 82 5.89 10.41 2.51
N PHE A 83 6.87 9.82 3.17
CA PHE A 83 6.71 9.11 4.43
C PHE A 83 7.21 9.95 5.63
N SER A 84 6.78 9.59 6.84
CA SER A 84 7.10 10.30 8.09
C SER A 84 8.60 10.30 8.42
N ASN A 85 9.34 9.31 7.92
CA ASN A 85 10.81 9.26 7.99
C ASN A 85 11.51 10.11 6.90
N LYS A 86 10.76 10.95 6.18
CA LYS A 86 11.20 11.80 5.06
C LYS A 86 11.60 11.04 3.79
N ALA A 87 11.45 9.70 3.75
CA ALA A 87 11.65 8.96 2.52
C ALA A 87 10.59 9.38 1.49
N LYS A 88 11.01 9.47 0.22
CA LYS A 88 10.15 9.80 -0.90
C LYS A 88 10.22 8.71 -1.96
N TYR A 89 9.07 8.42 -2.52
CA TYR A 89 8.88 7.46 -3.60
C TYR A 89 7.97 8.06 -4.66
N TRP A 90 8.03 7.55 -5.88
CA TRP A 90 7.12 7.91 -6.96
C TRP A 90 6.64 6.68 -7.72
N MET A 91 5.48 6.82 -8.34
CA MET A 91 4.94 5.89 -9.33
C MET A 91 4.05 6.63 -10.30
N THR A 92 3.82 6.06 -11.48
CA THR A 92 2.92 6.64 -12.48
C THR A 92 1.58 5.92 -12.45
N PHE A 93 0.50 6.69 -12.35
CA PHE A 93 -0.86 6.19 -12.51
C PHE A 93 -1.32 6.38 -13.95
N THR A 94 -2.00 5.38 -14.50
CA THR A 94 -2.60 5.46 -15.83
C THR A 94 -3.88 4.63 -15.90
N THR A 95 -4.48 4.55 -17.08
CA THR A 95 -5.68 3.77 -17.36
C THR A 95 -5.42 2.77 -18.49
N PRO A 96 -6.28 1.74 -18.64
CA PRO A 96 -6.21 0.84 -19.80
C PRO A 96 -6.29 1.59 -21.15
N LYS A 97 -7.13 2.63 -21.24
CA LYS A 97 -7.33 3.37 -22.50
C LYS A 97 -6.10 4.21 -22.90
N TYR A 98 -5.31 4.68 -21.93
CA TYR A 98 -4.01 5.28 -22.26
C TYR A 98 -3.06 4.27 -22.91
N LEU A 99 -3.03 3.03 -22.39
CA LEU A 99 -2.23 1.95 -22.96
C LEU A 99 -2.72 1.55 -24.35
N ASP A 100 -4.03 1.43 -24.55
CA ASP A 100 -4.62 1.16 -25.87
C ASP A 100 -4.15 2.19 -26.89
N LYS A 101 -4.21 3.48 -26.54
CA LYS A 101 -3.76 4.58 -27.39
C LYS A 101 -2.27 4.47 -27.74
N ILE A 102 -1.41 4.17 -26.75
CA ILE A 102 0.03 4.01 -27.02
C ILE A 102 0.28 2.82 -27.93
N LEU A 103 -0.41 1.71 -27.71
CA LEU A 103 -0.19 0.46 -28.45
C LEU A 103 -0.77 0.49 -29.87
N ASP A 104 -1.63 1.47 -30.18
CA ASP A 104 -2.03 1.77 -31.56
C ASP A 104 -0.85 2.36 -32.37
N GLU A 105 0.06 3.08 -31.71
CA GLU A 105 1.23 3.73 -32.34
C GLU A 105 2.51 2.88 -32.21
N GLU A 106 2.67 2.21 -31.07
CA GLU A 106 3.87 1.47 -30.69
C GLU A 106 3.58 -0.02 -30.51
N SER A 107 4.52 -0.88 -30.94
CA SER A 107 4.34 -2.34 -30.82
C SER A 107 4.46 -2.90 -29.40
N TYR A 108 4.94 -2.11 -28.44
CA TYR A 108 5.07 -2.51 -27.04
C TYR A 108 5.06 -1.29 -26.11
N PHE A 109 4.67 -1.53 -24.85
CA PHE A 109 4.82 -0.59 -23.76
C PHE A 109 5.59 -1.27 -22.63
N SER A 110 6.68 -0.64 -22.18
CA SER A 110 7.48 -1.14 -21.06
C SER A 110 7.64 -0.03 -20.06
N SER A 111 7.09 -0.23 -18.86
CA SER A 111 7.33 0.68 -17.75
C SER A 111 7.45 -0.05 -16.43
N LYS A 112 8.33 0.48 -15.59
CA LYS A 112 8.48 0.06 -14.19
C LYS A 112 7.72 1.07 -13.33
N HIS A 113 7.11 0.60 -12.24
CA HIS A 113 6.40 1.45 -11.28
C HIS A 113 5.15 2.15 -11.85
N PHE A 114 4.40 1.40 -12.68
CA PHE A 114 3.12 1.83 -13.23
C PHE A 114 1.96 1.17 -12.49
N MET A 115 0.93 1.97 -12.19
CA MET A 115 -0.32 1.52 -11.62
C MET A 115 -1.45 1.80 -12.60
N ILE A 116 -2.16 0.76 -13.02
CA ILE A 116 -3.29 0.88 -13.95
C ILE A 116 -4.57 0.90 -13.13
N ILE A 117 -5.29 2.03 -13.17
CA ILE A 117 -6.57 2.22 -12.48
C ILE A 117 -7.68 2.53 -13.48
N LYS A 118 -8.93 2.41 -13.02
CA LYS A 118 -10.10 2.56 -13.91
C LYS A 118 -10.26 4.00 -14.43
N HIS A 119 -10.13 4.98 -13.55
CA HIS A 119 -10.29 6.40 -13.85
C HIS A 119 -9.24 7.17 -13.04
N LEU A 120 -8.59 8.17 -13.62
CA LEU A 120 -7.64 9.06 -12.95
C LEU A 120 -8.41 10.17 -12.26
N THR A 121 -8.81 9.94 -11.02
CA THR A 121 -9.31 10.98 -10.12
C THR A 121 -8.44 11.07 -8.88
N GLU A 122 -8.36 12.24 -8.24
CA GLU A 122 -7.62 12.39 -7.00
C GLU A 122 -8.02 11.35 -5.94
N GLU A 123 -9.32 11.08 -5.81
CA GLU A 123 -9.85 10.06 -4.91
C GLU A 123 -9.36 8.65 -5.25
N SER A 124 -9.44 8.25 -6.52
CA SER A 124 -9.02 6.92 -6.97
C SER A 124 -7.52 6.69 -6.82
N ILE A 125 -6.70 7.71 -7.11
CA ILE A 125 -5.23 7.67 -6.94
C ILE A 125 -4.90 7.51 -5.46
N LYS A 126 -5.42 8.41 -4.61
CA LYS A 126 -5.14 8.40 -3.17
C LYS A 126 -5.63 7.11 -2.52
N SER A 127 -6.84 6.66 -2.82
CA SER A 127 -7.37 5.41 -2.26
C SER A 127 -6.59 4.18 -2.72
N THR A 128 -6.06 4.17 -3.95
CA THR A 128 -5.18 3.09 -4.42
C THR A 128 -3.85 3.06 -3.68
N VAL A 129 -3.21 4.22 -3.51
CA VAL A 129 -1.96 4.34 -2.72
C VAL A 129 -2.16 3.81 -1.30
N ILE A 130 -3.24 4.22 -0.62
CA ILE A 130 -3.54 3.77 0.75
C ILE A 130 -3.78 2.25 0.79
N LYS A 131 -4.51 1.69 -0.18
CA LYS A 131 -4.75 0.23 -0.23
C LYS A 131 -3.45 -0.56 -0.42
N LEU A 132 -2.56 -0.12 -1.31
CA LEU A 132 -1.27 -0.78 -1.50
C LEU A 132 -0.43 -0.72 -0.23
N ASP A 133 -0.47 0.40 0.48
CA ASP A 133 0.26 0.59 1.74
C ASP A 133 -0.28 -0.32 2.85
N GLU A 134 -1.60 -0.44 2.98
CA GLU A 134 -2.26 -1.35 3.92
C GLU A 134 -1.87 -2.82 3.68
N GLN A 135 -1.56 -3.18 2.43
CA GLN A 135 -1.16 -4.53 2.03
C GLN A 135 0.35 -4.78 2.08
N ASP A 136 1.18 -3.77 2.39
CA ASP A 136 2.65 -3.83 2.31
C ASP A 136 3.21 -3.93 0.87
N GLU A 137 2.41 -3.53 -0.13
CA GLU A 137 2.74 -3.65 -1.57
C GLU A 137 3.21 -2.32 -2.19
N LEU A 138 3.01 -1.21 -1.48
CA LEU A 138 3.27 0.13 -2.03
C LEU A 138 4.74 0.34 -2.38
N ILE A 139 5.66 0.02 -1.47
CA ILE A 139 7.10 0.27 -1.66
C ILE A 139 7.63 -0.52 -2.86
N GLU A 140 7.19 -1.77 -3.04
CA GLU A 140 7.60 -2.60 -4.17
C GLU A 140 7.07 -2.08 -5.52
N SER A 141 5.92 -1.41 -5.48
CA SER A 141 5.28 -0.82 -6.66
C SER A 141 5.87 0.53 -7.06
N CYS A 142 6.64 1.18 -6.17
CA CYS A 142 7.21 2.51 -6.41
C CYS A 142 8.71 2.49 -6.70
N GLN A 143 9.19 3.58 -7.31
CA GLN A 143 10.61 3.89 -7.39
C GLN A 143 10.97 4.84 -6.25
N LYS A 144 12.12 4.60 -5.61
CA LYS A 144 12.66 5.52 -4.60
C LYS A 144 13.36 6.69 -5.29
N TYR A 145 13.15 7.92 -4.78
CA TYR A 145 13.95 9.09 -5.17
C TYR A 145 15.40 9.01 -4.64
#